data_AF-A0A819Q2W0-F1
#
_entry.id   AF-A0A819Q2W0-F1
#
_cell.length_a   1.000
_cell.length_b   1.000
_cell.length_c   1.000
_cell.angle_alpha   90.00
_cell.angle_beta   90.00
_cell.angle_gamma   90.00
#
_symmetry.space_group_name_H-M   'P 1'
#
loop_
_entity.id
_entity.type
_entity.pdbx_description
1 polymer ?
#
loop_
_entity_poly.entity_id
_entity_poly.type
_entity_poly.pdbx_seq_one_letter_code
_entity_poly.pdbx_strand_id
1 'polypeptide(L)'
;MPSAETWEEKAIQKRSSFFNLIPQEWRLAESILKSIPKDCTVIPSQCGILSELDLEMTEIDDIDKLAGYIVNDKYSAVQVTDAYYKRAAIAHQLVNCLAEILFEQTLE
;
A
#
# COMPACT_ATOMS: atom_id res chain seq x y z
N MET A 1 1.05 -11.06 39.26
CA MET A 1 0.12 -11.28 38.12
C MET A 1 0.68 -10.48 36.96
N PRO A 2 0.89 -11.05 35.77
CA PRO A 2 1.33 -10.24 34.64
C PRO A 2 0.23 -9.21 34.39
N SER A 3 0.57 -7.92 34.47
CA SER A 3 -0.33 -6.84 34.09
C SER A 3 -0.71 -7.08 32.63
N ALA A 4 -2.00 -7.33 32.37
CA ALA A 4 -2.49 -7.48 31.02
C ALA A 4 -2.19 -6.19 30.26
N GLU A 5 -1.46 -6.30 29.15
CA GLU A 5 -1.24 -5.17 28.23
C GLU A 5 -2.56 -4.46 27.93
N THR A 6 -2.51 -3.14 28.03
CA THR A 6 -3.61 -2.25 27.67
C THR A 6 -3.93 -2.37 26.18
N TRP A 7 -5.14 -2.00 25.78
CA TRP A 7 -5.51 -2.06 24.36
C TRP A 7 -4.75 -1.02 23.53
N GLU A 8 -4.35 0.10 24.15
CA GLU A 8 -3.51 1.13 23.57
C GLU A 8 -2.12 0.59 23.22
N GLU A 9 -1.48 -0.14 24.14
CA GLU A 9 -0.17 -0.76 23.93
C GLU A 9 -0.22 -1.77 22.76
N LYS A 10 -1.26 -2.61 22.73
CA LYS A 10 -1.47 -3.57 21.62
C LYS A 10 -1.67 -2.86 20.28
N ALA A 11 -2.42 -1.77 20.26
CA ALA A 11 -2.64 -0.99 19.05
C ALA A 11 -1.35 -0.33 18.54
N ILE A 12 -0.53 0.22 19.44
CA ILE A 12 0.78 0.81 19.10
C ILE A 12 1.72 -0.27 18.57
N GLN A 13 1.76 -1.43 19.21
CA GLN A 13 2.60 -2.54 18.79
C GLN A 13 2.20 -3.02 17.38
N LYS A 14 0.91 -3.23 17.13
CA LYS A 14 0.41 -3.67 15.81
C LYS A 14 0.71 -2.64 14.71
N ARG A 15 0.51 -1.35 14.98
CA ARG A 15 0.86 -0.26 14.03
C ARG A 15 2.36 -0.22 13.74
N SER A 16 3.19 -0.39 14.77
CA SER A 16 4.65 -0.42 14.62
C SER A 16 5.09 -1.64 13.80
N SER A 17 4.49 -2.81 14.04
CA SER A 17 4.74 -4.02 13.24
C SER A 17 4.42 -3.78 11.77
N PHE A 18 3.28 -3.16 11.46
CA PHE A 18 2.92 -2.83 10.07
C PHE A 18 3.85 -1.82 9.42
N PHE A 19 4.21 -0.77 10.15
CA PHE A 19 5.16 0.20 9.64
C PHE A 19 6.51 -0.45 9.30
N ASN A 20 6.96 -1.43 10.10
CA ASN A 20 8.19 -2.17 9.85
C ASN A 20 8.09 -3.13 8.65
N LEU A 21 6.90 -3.64 8.33
CA LEU A 21 6.67 -4.47 7.13
C LEU A 21 6.63 -3.66 5.84
N ILE A 22 6.40 -2.35 5.90
CA ILE A 22 6.43 -1.48 4.72
C ILE A 22 7.89 -1.22 4.34
N PRO A 23 8.34 -1.61 3.12
CA PRO A 23 9.65 -1.27 2.59
C PRO A 23 9.91 0.23 2.62
N GLN A 24 11.16 0.64 2.86
CA GLN A 24 11.49 2.05 3.05
C GLN A 24 11.18 2.89 1.81
N GLU A 25 11.34 2.32 0.63
CA GLU A 25 11.01 2.92 -0.67
C GLU A 25 9.52 3.22 -0.86
N TRP A 26 8.63 2.56 -0.10
CA TRP A 26 7.18 2.76 -0.19
C TRP A 26 6.66 3.66 0.94
N ARG A 27 7.54 4.21 1.77
CA ARG A 27 7.15 5.10 2.87
C ARG A 27 6.95 6.53 2.39
N LEU A 28 5.82 7.10 2.78
CA LEU A 28 5.51 8.50 2.48
C LEU A 28 6.46 9.45 3.23
N ALA A 29 6.78 10.57 2.61
CA ALA A 29 7.51 11.64 3.26
C ALA A 29 6.75 12.15 4.50
N GLU A 30 7.48 12.45 5.57
CA GLU A 30 6.88 12.98 6.81
C GLU A 30 6.07 14.25 6.61
N SER A 31 6.41 15.07 5.61
CA SER A 31 5.67 16.29 5.25
C SER A 31 4.22 15.98 4.86
N ILE A 32 3.98 14.87 4.15
CA ILE A 32 2.65 14.42 3.75
C ILE A 32 1.90 13.90 4.98
N LEU A 33 2.56 13.11 5.81
CA LEU A 33 1.94 12.50 7.01
C LEU A 33 1.59 13.51 8.09
N LYS A 34 2.32 14.63 8.20
CA LYS A 34 2.04 15.71 9.17
C LYS A 34 0.81 16.53 8.80
N SER A 35 0.41 16.56 7.54
CA SER A 35 -0.74 17.33 7.06
C SER A 35 -1.51 16.53 6.02
N ILE A 36 -2.19 15.47 6.48
CA ILE A 36 -3.02 14.64 5.61
C ILE A 36 -4.27 15.45 5.22
N PRO A 37 -4.48 15.76 3.93
CA PRO A 37 -5.68 16.43 3.46
C PRO A 37 -6.91 15.56 3.68
N LYS A 38 -8.09 16.20 3.76
CA LYS A 38 -9.38 15.48 3.87
C LYS A 38 -9.62 14.53 2.70
N ASP A 39 -9.21 14.96 1.50
CA ASP A 39 -9.18 14.12 0.32
C ASP A 39 -7.74 13.70 0.05
N CYS A 40 -7.45 12.43 0.30
CA CYS A 40 -6.14 11.83 0.10
C CYS A 40 -6.07 10.94 -1.15
N THR A 41 -7.11 10.94 -2.00
CA THR A 41 -7.20 10.08 -3.20
C THR A 41 -6.16 10.42 -4.26
N VAL A 42 -5.68 11.68 -4.28
CA VAL A 42 -4.66 12.18 -5.20
C VAL A 42 -3.22 11.90 -4.73
N ILE A 43 -3.02 11.48 -3.49
CA ILE A 43 -1.67 11.29 -2.94
C ILE A 43 -0.91 10.15 -3.64
N PRO A 44 -1.50 9.00 -3.98
CA PRO A 44 -0.79 7.94 -4.69
C PRO A 44 -0.13 8.39 -6.00
N SER A 45 -0.77 9.28 -6.77
CA SER A 45 -0.22 9.80 -8.03
C SER A 45 0.79 10.94 -7.84
N GLN A 46 0.79 11.62 -6.70
CA GLN A 46 1.65 12.78 -6.43
C GLN A 46 2.83 12.49 -5.50
N CYS A 47 2.81 11.38 -4.76
CA CYS A 47 3.81 11.07 -3.75
C CYS A 47 5.18 10.67 -4.33
N GLY A 48 5.27 10.40 -5.63
CA GLY A 48 6.51 10.03 -6.31
C GLY A 48 7.03 8.62 -6.05
N ILE A 49 6.23 7.77 -5.40
CA ILE A 49 6.57 6.36 -5.09
C ILE A 49 6.16 5.41 -6.22
N LEU A 50 5.00 5.67 -6.84
CA LEU A 50 4.49 4.87 -7.94
C LEU A 50 5.13 5.31 -9.26
N SER A 51 5.61 4.35 -10.04
CA SER A 51 6.05 4.60 -11.42
C SER A 51 4.86 4.88 -12.34
N GLU A 52 5.12 5.42 -13.53
CA GLU A 52 4.06 5.63 -14.55
C GLU A 52 3.30 4.34 -14.87
N LEU A 53 4.02 3.20 -14.92
CA LEU A 53 3.42 1.90 -15.15
C LEU A 53 2.58 1.44 -13.95
N ASP A 54 3.05 1.67 -12.72
CA ASP A 54 2.26 1.34 -11.52
C ASP A 54 0.94 2.13 -11.52
N LEU A 55 0.99 3.42 -11.89
CA LEU A 55 -0.20 4.27 -12.03
C LEU A 55 -1.13 3.76 -13.14
N GLU A 56 -0.60 3.48 -14.34
CA GLU A 56 -1.39 2.93 -15.44
C GLU A 56 -2.14 1.66 -15.01
N MET A 57 -1.44 0.71 -14.37
CA MET A 57 -2.04 -0.57 -13.96
C MET A 57 -3.10 -0.40 -12.86
N THR A 58 -2.88 0.52 -11.92
CA THR A 58 -3.75 0.71 -10.74
C THR A 58 -4.89 1.71 -10.97
N GLU A 59 -4.94 2.36 -12.14
CA GLU A 59 -6.01 3.28 -12.56
C GLU A 59 -6.91 2.70 -13.67
N ILE A 60 -6.69 1.44 -14.05
CA ILE A 60 -7.63 0.72 -14.90
C ILE A 60 -8.86 0.33 -14.07
N ASP A 61 -9.95 1.08 -14.27
CA ASP A 61 -11.24 0.83 -13.59
C ASP A 61 -11.96 -0.44 -14.11
N ASP A 62 -11.59 -0.92 -15.31
CA ASP A 62 -12.20 -2.08 -15.96
C ASP A 62 -11.39 -3.36 -15.66
N ILE A 63 -11.93 -4.19 -14.77
CA ILE A 63 -11.30 -5.44 -14.32
C ILE A 63 -11.16 -6.44 -15.48
N ASP A 64 -12.14 -6.53 -16.37
CA ASP A 64 -12.10 -7.46 -17.50
C ASP A 64 -10.99 -7.05 -18.47
N LYS A 65 -10.78 -5.74 -18.64
CA LYS A 65 -9.67 -5.18 -19.41
C LYS A 65 -8.31 -5.47 -18.78
N LEU A 66 -8.17 -5.29 -17.46
CA LEU A 66 -6.93 -5.60 -16.75
C LEU A 66 -6.60 -7.09 -16.83
N ALA A 67 -7.60 -7.97 -16.65
CA ALA A 67 -7.43 -9.41 -16.81
C ALA A 67 -7.04 -9.77 -18.25
N GLY A 68 -7.67 -9.13 -19.24
CA GLY A 68 -7.31 -9.28 -20.65
C GLY A 68 -5.86 -8.87 -20.93
N TYR A 69 -5.35 -7.82 -20.29
CA TYR A 69 -3.95 -7.42 -20.42
C TYR A 69 -2.97 -8.43 -19.83
N ILE A 70 -3.33 -9.08 -18.74
CA ILE A 70 -2.52 -10.16 -18.16
C ILE A 70 -2.52 -11.38 -19.08
N VAL A 71 -3.67 -11.80 -19.60
CA VAL A 71 -3.81 -12.95 -20.50
C VAL A 71 -3.05 -12.75 -21.82
N ASN A 72 -2.98 -11.51 -22.30
CA ASN A 72 -2.26 -11.16 -23.54
C ASN A 72 -0.79 -10.78 -23.30
N ASP A 73 -0.22 -11.10 -22.13
CA ASP A 73 1.18 -10.78 -21.75
C ASP A 73 1.55 -9.29 -21.85
N LYS A 74 0.57 -8.38 -21.81
CA LYS A 74 0.84 -6.93 -21.74
C LYS A 74 1.44 -6.57 -20.38
N TYR A 75 0.93 -7.17 -19.31
CA TYR A 75 1.46 -7.06 -17.95
C TYR A 75 1.60 -8.45 -17.34
N SER A 76 2.65 -8.68 -16.55
CA SER A 76 2.72 -9.89 -15.74
C SER A 76 1.83 -9.76 -14.49
N ALA A 77 1.32 -10.90 -14.01
CA ALA A 77 0.56 -10.94 -12.75
C ALA A 77 1.38 -10.38 -11.57
N VAL A 78 2.71 -10.61 -11.59
CA VAL A 78 3.64 -10.09 -10.58
C VAL A 78 3.71 -8.56 -10.65
N GLN A 79 3.83 -7.97 -11.84
CA GLN A 79 3.87 -6.52 -12.03
C GLN A 79 2.58 -5.86 -11.53
N VAL A 80 1.42 -6.40 -11.90
CA VAL A 80 0.13 -5.86 -11.45
C VAL A 80 0.04 -5.95 -9.94
N THR A 81 0.38 -7.11 -9.37
CA THR A 81 0.31 -7.32 -7.92
C THR A 81 1.24 -6.37 -7.15
N ASP A 82 2.48 -6.17 -7.61
CA ASP A 82 3.44 -5.25 -7.00
C ASP A 82 2.94 -3.80 -7.02
N ALA A 83 2.37 -3.34 -8.14
CA ALA A 83 1.79 -2.00 -8.25
C ALA A 83 0.63 -1.79 -7.26
N TYR A 84 -0.27 -2.78 -7.13
CA TYR A 84 -1.36 -2.73 -6.16
C TYR A 84 -0.86 -2.74 -4.71
N TYR A 85 0.18 -3.51 -4.39
CA TYR A 85 0.75 -3.52 -3.05
C TYR A 85 1.42 -2.20 -2.67
N LYS A 86 2.17 -1.57 -3.59
CA LYS A 86 2.69 -0.21 -3.37
C LYS A 86 1.57 0.78 -3.09
N ARG A 87 0.53 0.79 -3.93
CA ARG A 87 -0.62 1.70 -3.76
C ARG A 87 -1.36 1.42 -2.45
N ALA A 88 -1.51 0.16 -2.05
CA ALA A 88 -2.09 -0.23 -0.76
C ALA A 88 -1.24 0.21 0.43
N ALA A 89 0.10 0.10 0.36
CA ALA A 89 1.02 0.56 1.39
C ALA A 89 0.94 2.09 1.58
N ILE A 90 0.83 2.84 0.48
CA ILE A 90 0.61 4.30 0.50
C ILE A 90 -0.73 4.62 1.18
N ALA A 91 -1.82 3.98 0.76
CA ALA A 91 -3.14 4.19 1.35
C ALA A 91 -3.17 3.83 2.84
N HIS A 92 -2.50 2.74 3.23
CA HIS A 92 -2.43 2.33 4.63
C HIS A 92 -1.77 3.38 5.52
N GLN A 93 -0.69 4.02 5.05
CA GLN A 93 -0.03 5.10 5.79
C GLN A 93 -0.93 6.34 5.97
N LEU A 94 -1.91 6.54 5.08
CA LEU A 94 -2.83 7.68 5.12
C LEU A 94 -4.07 7.42 5.99
N VAL A 95 -4.63 6.20 5.91
CA VAL A 95 -5.94 5.89 6.51
C VAL A 95 -5.99 4.63 7.37
N ASN A 96 -4.86 3.94 7.57
CA ASN A 96 -4.74 2.71 8.37
C ASN A 96 -5.76 1.62 7.97
N CYS A 97 -5.92 1.38 6.66
CA CYS A 97 -6.99 0.52 6.11
C CYS A 97 -6.67 -0.99 6.05
N LEU A 98 -5.46 -1.41 6.41
CA LEU A 98 -5.02 -2.81 6.29
C LEU A 98 -4.99 -3.44 7.67
N ALA A 99 -5.68 -4.57 7.82
CA ALA A 99 -5.75 -5.32 9.07
C ALA A 99 -4.64 -6.38 9.18
N GLU A 100 -4.02 -6.76 8.08
CA GLU A 100 -2.81 -7.59 7.94
C GLU A 100 -2.06 -7.18 6.66
N ILE A 101 -0.73 -7.27 6.67
CA ILE A 101 0.12 -6.90 5.54
C ILE A 101 0.95 -8.12 5.12
N LEU A 102 0.86 -8.50 3.85
CA LEU A 102 1.50 -9.69 3.26
C LEU A 102 2.41 -9.33 2.08
N PHE A 103 3.19 -8.24 2.20
CA PHE A 103 4.06 -7.78 1.11
C PHE A 103 5.23 -8.73 0.80
N GLU A 104 5.55 -9.66 1.70
CA GLU A 104 6.64 -10.62 1.52
C GLU A 104 6.30 -11.77 0.54
N GLN A 105 5.04 -11.89 0.12
CA GLN A 105 4.55 -13.00 -0.74
C GLN A 105 4.53 -12.70 -2.24
N THR A 106 5.14 -11.61 -2.72
CA THR A 106 5.08 -11.20 -4.13
C THR A 106 6.16 -11.76 -5.05
N LEU A 107 7.07 -12.60 -4.54
CA LEU A 107 8.31 -12.95 -5.24
C LEU A 107 8.49 -14.46 -5.55
N GLU A 108 7.45 -15.29 -5.40
CA GLU A 108 7.50 -16.71 -5.79
C GLU A 108 6.58 -17.05 -6.97
#